data_AF-A0A453RTR0-F1
#
_entry.id   AF-A0A453RTR0-F1
#
_cell.length_a   1.000
_cell.length_b   1.000
_cell.length_c   1.000
_cell.angle_alpha   90.00
_cell.angle_beta   90.00
_cell.angle_gamma   90.00
#
_symmetry.space_group_name_H-M   'P 1'
#
loop_
_entity.id
_entity.type
_entity.pdbx_description
1 polymer ?
#
loop_
_entity_poly.entity_id
_entity_poly.type
_entity_poly.pdbx_seq_one_letter_code
_entity_poly.pdbx_strand_id
1 'polypeptide(L)'
;MFLRYFMVSGLKGKGVKDLVQYLMDQAVRRPWDEEPATMTEEVMKTISLEVVREKMLDHIHQEIPYVIEHRLMDWKELKDGSLRVEQHFIAPKQSQRQILVGKNGSKIGRIGIEANEELRSIFKRDVHLMLQVRVAKKRSS
;
A
#
# COMPACT_ATOMS: atom_id res chain seq x y z
N MET A 1 25.45 18.35 12.22
CA MET A 1 25.58 17.76 13.57
C MET A 1 24.20 17.25 13.97
N PHE A 2 24.05 15.98 14.35
CA PHE A 2 22.76 15.44 14.80
C PHE A 2 22.47 15.93 16.23
N LEU A 3 21.23 16.34 16.50
CA LEU A 3 20.80 16.90 17.79
C LEU A 3 20.61 15.84 18.89
N ARG A 4 20.24 14.61 18.52
CA ARG A 4 20.07 13.47 19.44
C ARG A 4 20.11 12.14 18.70
N TYR A 5 20.46 11.07 19.42
CA TYR A 5 20.43 9.69 18.92
C TYR A 5 19.41 8.87 19.70
N PHE A 6 18.62 8.06 18.99
CA PHE A 6 17.62 7.16 19.57
C PHE A 6 17.88 5.74 19.08
N MET A 7 17.82 4.76 19.97
CA MET A 7 17.83 3.35 19.59
C MET A 7 16.39 2.83 19.58
N VAL A 8 15.88 2.48 18.40
CA VAL A 8 14.48 2.07 18.23
C VAL A 8 14.36 0.68 17.62
N SER A 9 13.29 -0.02 17.98
CA SER A 9 12.84 -1.24 17.32
C SER A 9 11.33 -1.16 17.15
N GLY A 10 10.87 -0.89 15.93
CA GLY A 10 9.43 -0.82 15.61
C GLY A 10 8.72 -2.13 15.89
N LEU A 11 9.34 -3.26 15.53
CA LEU A 11 8.79 -4.59 15.74
C LEU A 11 8.60 -4.95 17.23
N LYS A 12 9.53 -4.55 18.10
CA LYS A 12 9.48 -4.86 19.54
C LYS A 12 8.93 -3.70 20.38
N GLY A 13 8.56 -2.59 19.75
CA GLY A 13 8.12 -1.36 20.42
C GLY A 13 9.17 -0.65 21.30
N LYS A 14 10.43 -1.11 21.31
CA LYS A 14 11.48 -0.52 22.17
C LYS A 14 11.95 0.82 21.62
N GLY A 15 12.11 1.83 22.49
CA GLY A 15 12.59 3.17 22.14
C GLY A 15 11.64 4.02 21.29
N VAL A 16 10.53 3.45 20.79
CA VAL A 16 9.53 4.17 19.99
C VAL A 16 8.86 5.26 20.81
N LYS A 17 8.55 4.98 22.09
CA LYS A 17 7.95 5.99 22.99
C LYS A 17 8.87 7.19 23.21
N ASP A 18 10.17 6.97 23.40
CA ASP A 18 11.14 8.04 23.65
C ASP A 18 11.29 8.94 22.41
N LEU A 19 11.27 8.33 21.22
CA LEU A 19 11.25 9.07 19.96
C LEU A 19 9.97 9.89 19.80
N VAL A 20 8.80 9.28 20.03
CA VAL A 20 7.50 9.98 19.94
C VAL A 20 7.45 11.15 20.91
N GLN A 21 7.87 10.95 22.16
CA GLN A 21 7.88 12.01 23.16
C GLN A 21 8.79 13.17 22.74
N TYR A 22 10.00 12.87 22.27
CA TYR A 22 10.92 13.91 21.80
C TYR A 22 10.32 14.71 20.63
N LEU A 23 9.70 14.04 19.65
CA LEU A 23 9.05 14.71 18.53
C LEU A 23 7.88 15.60 18.99
N MET A 24 7.10 15.13 19.96
CA MET A 24 6.01 15.91 20.56
C MET A 24 6.53 17.14 21.31
N ASP A 25 7.64 17.02 22.04
CA ASP A 25 8.26 18.14 22.76
C ASP A 25 8.84 19.21 21.81
N GLN A 26 9.21 18.82 20.59
CA GLN A 26 9.67 19.74 19.54
C GLN A 26 8.53 20.31 18.69
N ALA A 27 7.31 19.77 18.80
CA ALA A 27 6.19 20.18 17.97
C ALA A 27 5.70 21.58 18.38
N VAL A 28 5.51 22.46 17.40
CA VAL A 28 4.91 23.78 17.63
C VAL A 28 3.41 23.60 17.81
N ARG A 29 2.88 24.06 18.95
CA ARG A 29 1.42 24.09 19.18
C ARG A 29 0.76 24.99 18.15
N ARG A 30 -0.12 24.40 17.35
CA ARG A 30 -1.02 25.08 16.43
C ARG A 30 -2.37 24.37 16.42
N PRO A 31 -3.46 25.04 16.01
CA PRO A 31 -4.72 24.35 15.72
C PRO A 31 -4.46 23.20 14.75
N TRP A 32 -5.20 22.10 14.89
CA TRP A 32 -5.15 21.05 13.89
C TRP A 32 -5.66 21.60 12.57
N ASP A 33 -4.88 21.44 11.50
CA ASP A 33 -5.32 21.82 10.15
C ASP A 33 -6.44 20.88 9.65
N GLU A 34 -6.51 19.67 10.20
CA GLU A 34 -7.49 18.61 9.87
C GLU A 34 -8.11 18.04 11.15
N GLU A 35 -9.40 17.72 11.13
CA GLU A 35 -10.07 17.08 12.28
C GLU A 35 -9.47 15.69 12.58
N PRO A 36 -9.24 15.32 13.86
CA PRO A 36 -8.67 14.02 14.19
C PRO A 36 -9.60 12.87 13.75
N ALA A 37 -9.03 11.91 13.03
CA ALA A 37 -9.60 10.59 12.72
C ALA A 37 -10.76 10.51 11.71
N THR A 38 -10.85 11.43 10.75
CA THR A 38 -11.70 11.18 9.57
C THR A 38 -10.92 10.35 8.55
N MET A 39 -11.35 9.11 8.33
CA MET A 39 -10.84 8.28 7.23
C MET A 39 -11.39 8.84 5.91
N THR A 40 -10.73 9.86 5.35
CA THR A 40 -11.11 10.44 4.07
C THR A 40 -10.91 9.43 2.93
N GLU A 41 -11.52 9.69 1.78
CA GLU A 41 -11.35 8.84 0.60
C GLU A 41 -9.87 8.77 0.17
N GLU A 42 -9.14 9.88 0.24
CA GLU A 42 -7.71 9.94 -0.07
C GLU A 42 -6.87 9.07 0.87
N VAL A 43 -7.21 9.06 2.16
CA VAL A 43 -6.56 8.21 3.16
C VAL A 43 -6.86 6.74 2.86
N MET A 44 -8.11 6.38 2.57
CA MET A 44 -8.48 5.01 2.19
C MET A 44 -7.78 4.55 0.91
N LYS A 45 -7.67 5.41 -0.10
CA LYS A 45 -6.91 5.12 -1.34
C LYS A 45 -5.44 4.84 -1.03
N THR A 46 -4.82 5.65 -0.18
CA THR A 46 -3.42 5.47 0.22
C THR A 46 -3.23 4.16 0.97
N ILE A 47 -4.08 3.85 1.95
CA ILE A 47 -4.08 2.56 2.65
C ILE A 47 -4.25 1.41 1.66
N SER A 48 -5.16 1.53 0.69
CA SER A 48 -5.39 0.49 -0.31
C SER A 48 -4.16 0.19 -1.15
N LEU A 49 -3.37 1.21 -1.50
CA LEU A 49 -2.14 1.05 -2.26
C LEU A 49 -1.03 0.40 -1.43
N GLU A 50 -0.89 0.81 -0.17
CA GLU A 50 0.14 0.30 0.72
C GLU A 50 -0.12 -1.14 1.17
N VAL A 51 -1.37 -1.52 1.48
CA VAL A 51 -1.74 -2.91 1.80
C VAL A 51 -1.39 -3.85 0.64
N VAL A 52 -1.75 -3.47 -0.59
CA VAL A 52 -1.43 -4.27 -1.77
C VAL A 52 0.09 -4.31 -2.04
N ARG A 53 0.80 -3.21 -1.77
CA ARG A 53 2.26 -3.14 -1.88
C ARG A 53 2.95 -4.05 -0.87
N GLU A 54 2.49 -4.08 0.37
CA GLU A 54 3.00 -4.96 1.43
C GLU A 54 2.87 -6.43 1.01
N LYS A 55 1.67 -6.87 0.61
CA LYS A 55 1.48 -8.26 0.16
C LYS A 55 2.33 -8.59 -1.06
N MET A 56 2.49 -7.64 -1.99
CA MET A 56 3.39 -7.84 -3.11
C MET A 56 4.85 -8.06 -2.66
N LEU A 57 5.34 -7.28 -1.71
CA LEU A 57 6.70 -7.43 -1.14
C LEU A 57 6.89 -8.77 -0.43
N ASP A 58 5.87 -9.28 0.25
CA ASP A 58 5.91 -10.58 0.94
C ASP A 58 6.06 -11.75 -0.04
N HIS A 59 5.40 -11.69 -1.20
CA HIS A 59 5.35 -12.78 -2.18
C HIS A 59 6.37 -12.66 -3.32
N ILE A 60 6.95 -11.47 -3.52
CA ILE A 60 7.89 -11.18 -4.61
C ILE A 60 9.26 -10.84 -4.02
N HIS A 61 10.22 -11.72 -4.27
CA HIS A 61 11.61 -11.51 -3.88
C HIS A 61 12.45 -10.94 -5.04
N GLN A 62 13.72 -10.64 -4.76
CA GLN A 62 14.70 -10.04 -5.68
C GLN A 62 14.40 -8.56 -5.97
N GLU A 63 15.08 -7.98 -6.96
CA GLU A 63 14.96 -6.56 -7.36
C GLU A 63 13.63 -6.20 -8.03
N ILE A 64 12.72 -7.16 -8.21
CA ILE A 64 11.47 -6.99 -8.97
C ILE A 64 10.53 -5.97 -8.32
N PRO A 65 10.26 -6.02 -7.00
CA PRO A 65 9.30 -5.10 -6.39
C PRO A 65 9.63 -3.62 -6.60
N TYR A 66 10.92 -3.29 -6.62
CA TYR A 66 11.40 -1.92 -6.71
C TYR A 66 11.26 -1.31 -8.11
N VAL A 67 11.14 -2.14 -9.15
CA VAL A 67 11.00 -1.69 -10.54
C VAL A 67 9.56 -1.77 -11.06
N ILE A 68 8.65 -2.35 -10.28
CA ILE A 68 7.22 -2.37 -10.60
C ILE A 68 6.60 -1.05 -10.15
N GLU A 69 5.92 -0.38 -11.08
CA GLU A 69 5.07 0.75 -10.73
C GLU A 69 3.69 0.25 -10.30
N HIS A 70 3.15 0.83 -9.23
CA HIS A 70 1.84 0.47 -8.67
C HIS A 70 0.89 1.68 -8.73
N ARG A 71 -0.27 1.52 -9.37
CA ARG A 71 -1.24 2.61 -9.57
C ARG A 71 -2.67 2.19 -9.23
N LEU A 72 -3.40 3.12 -8.62
CA LEU A 72 -4.86 3.06 -8.56
C LEU A 72 -5.44 3.52 -9.89
N MET A 73 -6.37 2.73 -10.44
CA MET A 73 -6.97 2.95 -11.76
C MET A 73 -8.45 3.28 -11.69
N ASP A 74 -9.17 2.66 -10.76
CA ASP A 74 -10.59 2.90 -10.54
C ASP A 74 -10.93 2.78 -9.05
N TRP A 75 -11.82 3.66 -8.60
CA TRP A 75 -12.33 3.69 -7.22
C TRP A 75 -13.81 4.02 -7.28
N LYS A 76 -14.66 3.07 -6.91
CA LYS A 76 -16.10 3.21 -7.08
C LYS A 76 -16.87 2.57 -5.94
N GLU A 77 -17.73 3.36 -5.31
CA GLU A 77 -18.75 2.83 -4.41
C GLU A 77 -19.91 2.26 -5.23
N LEU A 78 -20.29 1.03 -4.91
CA LEU A 78 -21.40 0.33 -5.53
C LEU A 78 -22.71 0.63 -4.80
N LYS A 79 -23.83 0.32 -5.45
CA LYS A 79 -25.17 0.61 -4.91
C LYS A 79 -25.49 -0.14 -3.62
N ASP A 80 -24.82 -1.26 -3.37
CA ASP A 80 -24.95 -2.09 -2.17
C ASP A 80 -24.06 -1.59 -1.01
N GLY A 81 -23.32 -0.49 -1.19
CA GLY A 81 -22.40 0.06 -0.21
C GLY A 81 -21.00 -0.59 -0.23
N SER A 82 -20.77 -1.58 -1.07
CA SER A 82 -19.44 -2.18 -1.26
C SER A 82 -18.53 -1.28 -2.08
N LEU A 83 -17.22 -1.46 -1.91
CA LEU A 83 -16.20 -0.70 -2.60
C LEU A 83 -15.53 -1.54 -3.69
N ARG A 84 -15.55 -1.05 -4.92
CA ARG A 84 -14.78 -1.59 -6.04
C ARG A 84 -13.47 -0.81 -6.19
N VAL A 85 -12.35 -1.52 -6.16
CA VAL A 85 -11.00 -0.94 -6.28
C VAL A 85 -10.23 -1.66 -7.38
N GLU A 86 -9.78 -0.93 -8.40
CA GLU A 86 -8.91 -1.48 -9.45
C GLU A 86 -7.51 -0.89 -9.33
N GLN A 87 -6.51 -1.75 -9.17
CA GLN A 87 -5.11 -1.36 -9.08
C GLN A 87 -4.27 -2.14 -10.10
N HIS A 88 -3.33 -1.45 -10.73
CA HIS A 88 -2.45 -2.03 -11.75
C HIS A 88 -1.00 -2.02 -11.29
N PHE A 89 -0.35 -3.15 -11.49
CA PHE A 89 1.10 -3.27 -11.50
C PHE A 89 1.62 -3.15 -12.93
N ILE A 90 2.53 -2.20 -13.15
CA ILE A 90 3.12 -1.91 -14.46
C ILE A 90 4.57 -2.36 -14.42
N ALA A 91 4.84 -3.47 -15.12
CA ALA A 91 6.16 -4.06 -15.24
C ALA A 91 6.93 -3.43 -16.41
N PRO A 92 8.20 -3.03 -16.22
CA PRO A 92 9.06 -2.57 -17.33
C PRO A 92 9.29 -3.64 -18.40
N LYS A 93 9.35 -4.92 -18.02
CA LYS A 93 9.64 -6.05 -18.92
C LYS A 93 8.63 -7.19 -18.77
N GLN A 94 8.44 -7.95 -19.84
CA GLN A 94 7.56 -9.13 -19.85
C GLN A 94 8.00 -10.20 -18.82
N SER A 95 9.30 -10.41 -18.63
CA SER A 95 9.82 -11.38 -17.66
C SER A 95 9.37 -11.06 -16.23
N GLN A 96 9.42 -9.79 -15.83
CA GLN A 96 8.97 -9.32 -14.52
C GLN A 96 7.46 -9.51 -14.35
N ARG A 97 6.67 -9.22 -15.39
CA ARG A 97 5.23 -9.53 -15.39
C ARG A 97 4.97 -11.02 -15.15
N GLN A 98 5.70 -11.92 -15.81
CA GLN A 98 5.51 -13.36 -15.62
C GLN A 98 5.83 -13.80 -14.18
N ILE A 99 6.86 -13.22 -13.57
CA ILE A 99 7.25 -13.52 -12.18
C ILE A 99 6.18 -13.01 -11.20
N LEU A 100 5.63 -11.82 -11.44
CA LEU A 100 4.58 -11.22 -10.61
C LEU A 100 3.26 -11.99 -10.70
N VAL A 101 2.86 -12.38 -11.91
CA VAL A 101 1.64 -13.18 -12.14
C VAL A 101 1.81 -14.58 -11.54
N GLY A 102 2.99 -15.18 -11.69
CA GLY A 102 3.25 -16.55 -11.29
C GLY A 102 2.58 -17.58 -12.20
N LYS A 103 2.83 -18.87 -11.95
CA LYS A 103 2.25 -19.97 -12.74
C LYS A 103 0.73 -19.91 -12.66
N ASN A 104 0.05 -19.82 -13.80
CA ASN A 104 -1.41 -19.73 -13.90
C ASN A 104 -2.05 -18.61 -13.05
N GLY A 105 -1.33 -17.51 -12.79
CA GLY A 105 -1.87 -16.42 -11.97
C GLY A 105 -1.90 -16.69 -10.46
N SER A 106 -1.31 -17.79 -10.00
CA SER A 106 -1.32 -18.19 -8.59
C SER A 106 -0.80 -17.12 -7.64
N LYS A 107 0.27 -16.41 -8.03
CA LYS A 107 0.91 -15.44 -7.13
C LYS A 107 0.12 -14.15 -7.02
N ILE A 108 -0.28 -13.57 -8.15
CA ILE A 108 -1.12 -12.35 -8.14
C ILE A 108 -2.49 -12.61 -7.52
N GLY A 109 -3.06 -13.81 -7.75
CA GLY A 109 -4.32 -14.21 -7.12
C GLY A 109 -4.21 -14.27 -5.60
N ARG A 110 -3.11 -14.84 -5.07
CA ARG A 110 -2.86 -14.88 -3.63
C ARG A 110 -2.71 -13.49 -3.00
N ILE A 111 -1.91 -12.61 -3.64
CA ILE A 111 -1.77 -11.20 -3.23
C ILE A 111 -3.15 -10.53 -3.18
N GLY A 112 -3.98 -10.73 -4.22
CA GLY A 112 -5.32 -10.16 -4.29
C GLY A 112 -6.23 -10.64 -3.17
N ILE A 113 -6.22 -11.93 -2.84
CA ILE A 113 -7.05 -12.50 -1.75
C ILE A 113 -6.64 -11.90 -0.40
N GLU A 114 -5.35 -11.97 -0.06
CA GLU A 114 -4.83 -11.49 1.23
C GLU A 114 -5.06 -9.98 1.41
N ALA A 115 -4.78 -9.18 0.37
CA ALA A 115 -5.03 -7.75 0.42
C ALA A 115 -6.53 -7.41 0.52
N ASN A 116 -7.39 -8.13 -0.19
CA ASN A 116 -8.83 -7.87 -0.15
C ASN A 116 -9.43 -8.19 1.22
N GLU A 117 -8.98 -9.26 1.87
CA GLU A 117 -9.38 -9.62 3.25
C GLU A 117 -8.96 -8.53 4.26
N GLU A 118 -7.72 -8.04 4.15
CA GLU A 118 -7.22 -6.99 5.02
C GLU A 118 -7.96 -5.66 4.81
N LEU A 119 -8.22 -5.27 3.56
CA LEU A 119 -8.97 -4.04 3.26
C LEU A 119 -10.41 -4.10 3.78
N ARG A 120 -11.08 -5.25 3.71
CA ARG A 120 -12.40 -5.44 4.34
C ARG A 120 -12.34 -5.24 5.86
N SER A 121 -11.29 -5.75 6.50
CA SER A 121 -11.09 -5.58 7.94
C SER A 121 -10.84 -4.11 8.32
N ILE A 122 -10.03 -3.38 7.54
CA ILE A 122 -9.71 -1.98 7.81
C ILE A 122 -10.91 -1.06 7.54
N PHE A 123 -11.57 -1.22 6.39
CA PHE A 123 -12.66 -0.34 5.97
C PHE A 123 -14.03 -0.72 6.54
N LYS A 124 -14.13 -1.88 7.21
CA LYS A 124 -15.38 -2.37 7.82
C LYS A 124 -16.56 -2.45 6.85
N ARG A 125 -16.27 -2.72 5.57
CA ARG A 125 -17.25 -2.93 4.50
C ARG A 125 -16.70 -3.90 3.46
N ASP A 126 -17.58 -4.40 2.60
CA ASP A 126 -17.17 -5.25 1.50
C ASP A 126 -16.28 -4.51 0.51
N VAL A 127 -15.20 -5.18 0.11
CA VAL A 127 -14.24 -4.71 -0.89
C VAL A 127 -14.13 -5.75 -2.00
N HIS A 128 -14.12 -5.25 -3.23
CA HIS A 128 -13.88 -5.97 -4.47
C HIS A 128 -12.61 -5.42 -5.12
N LEU A 129 -11.46 -5.89 -4.63
CA LEU A 129 -10.15 -5.56 -5.18
C LEU A 129 -9.89 -6.34 -6.49
N MET A 130 -9.49 -5.64 -7.54
CA MET A 130 -8.99 -6.24 -8.78
C MET A 130 -7.57 -5.77 -9.05
N LEU A 131 -6.68 -6.74 -9.20
CA LEU A 131 -5.29 -6.51 -9.54
C LEU A 131 -5.05 -6.93 -10.99
N GLN A 132 -4.47 -6.03 -11.78
CA GLN A 132 -3.99 -6.35 -13.13
C GLN A 132 -2.49 -6.13 -13.24
N VAL A 133 -1.83 -6.99 -14.02
CA VAL A 133 -0.40 -6.83 -14.34
C VAL A 133 -0.24 -6.52 -15.82
N ARG A 134 0.30 -5.34 -16.11
CA ARG A 134 0.55 -4.83 -17.47
C ARG A 134 2.05 -4.66 -17.70
N VAL A 135 2.47 -4.70 -18.96
CA VAL A 135 3.84 -4.30 -19.33
C VAL A 135 3.80 -2.87 -19.83
N ALA A 136 4.75 -2.04 -19.40
CA ALA A 136 4.90 -0.68 -19.90
C ALA A 136 5.01 -0.70 -21.44
N LYS A 137 4.17 0.08 -22.12
CA LYS A 137 4.30 0.26 -23.57
C LYS A 137 5.64 0.94 -23.83
N LYS A 138 6.47 0.38 -24.71
CA LYS A 138 7.62 1.12 -25.25
C LYS A 138 7.06 2.35 -25.97
N ARG A 139 7.51 3.54 -25.60
CA ARG A 139 7.33 4.72 -26.47
C ARG A 139 8.08 4.39 -27.76
N SER A 140 7.35 4.15 -28.85
CA SER A 140 7.92 4.19 -30.18
C SER A 140 8.33 5.65 -30.43
N SER A 141 9.64 5.90 -30.40
CA SER A 141 10.24 7.06 -31.06
C SER A 141 10.25 6.84 -32.57
#